data_AF-A0A8T4TR20-F1
#
_entry.id   AF-A0A8T4TR20-F1
#
_cell.length_a   1.000
_cell.length_b   1.000
_cell.length_c   1.000
_cell.angle_alpha   90.00
_cell.angle_beta   90.00
_cell.angle_gamma   90.00
#
_symmetry.space_group_name_H-M   'P 1'
#
loop_
_entity.id
_entity.type
_entity.pdbx_description
1 polymer ?
#
loop_
_entity_poly.entity_id
_entity_poly.type
_entity_poly.pdbx_seq_one_letter_code
_entity_poly.pdbx_strand_id
1 'polypeptide(L)'
;MKRDAGLFIEDILQSINDIESFSKGLDMDAFTNDRLKQNAVIRSLEIIGEAVKNIPDSFRNKYPKIPWKDISGFRDILSHAYFSINISRVWNIIKKDLPDIKKEIKKIKIDE
;
A
#
# COMPACT_ATOMS: atom_id res chain seq x y z
N MET A 1 21.11 5.42 10.70
CA MET A 1 21.02 6.06 9.37
C MET A 1 19.57 6.43 9.12
N LYS A 2 19.27 7.70 8.85
CA LYS A 2 17.90 8.13 8.53
C LYS A 2 17.67 7.80 7.06
N ARG A 3 16.72 6.90 6.76
CA ARG A 3 16.39 6.52 5.38
C ARG A 3 15.74 7.72 4.67
N ASP A 4 16.13 7.98 3.44
CA ASP A 4 15.60 9.10 2.66
C ASP A 4 14.12 8.87 2.27
N ALA A 5 13.37 9.97 2.10
CA ALA A 5 11.97 9.91 1.69
C ALA A 5 11.79 9.21 0.33
N GLY A 6 12.71 9.41 -0.61
CA GLY A 6 12.70 8.78 -1.92
C GLY A 6 12.75 7.25 -1.85
N LEU A 7 13.58 6.70 -0.96
CA LEU A 7 13.64 5.25 -0.75
C LEU A 7 12.33 4.66 -0.20
N PHE A 8 11.58 5.42 0.61
CA PHE A 8 10.24 4.99 1.05
C PHE A 8 9.21 5.07 -0.09
N ILE A 9 9.34 6.04 -1.00
CA ILE A 9 8.51 6.11 -2.20
C ILE A 9 8.77 4.92 -3.13
N GLU A 10 10.03 4.51 -3.27
CA GLU A 10 10.41 3.30 -4.00
C GLU A 10 9.80 2.04 -3.37
N ASP A 11 9.88 1.87 -2.04
CA ASP A 11 9.24 0.76 -1.33
C ASP A 11 7.74 0.68 -1.62
N ILE A 12 7.07 1.84 -1.61
CA ILE A 12 5.62 1.93 -1.90
C ILE A 12 5.34 1.49 -3.34
N LEU A 13 6.09 2.02 -4.31
CA LEU A 13 5.90 1.66 -5.72
C LEU A 13 6.16 0.18 -5.99
N GLN A 14 7.23 -0.38 -5.41
CA GLN A 14 7.55 -1.79 -5.54
C GLN A 14 6.43 -2.66 -4.94
N SER A 15 5.98 -2.33 -3.73
CA SER A 15 4.90 -3.06 -3.06
C SER A 15 3.59 -3.01 -3.84
N ILE A 16 3.26 -1.86 -4.45
CA ILE A 16 2.09 -1.75 -5.33
C ILE A 16 2.23 -2.66 -6.57
N ASN A 17 3.41 -2.68 -7.20
CA ASN A 17 3.66 -3.55 -8.35
C ASN A 17 3.56 -5.04 -7.98
N ASP A 18 4.04 -5.42 -6.80
CA ASP A 18 3.92 -6.78 -6.28
C ASP A 18 2.45 -7.16 -6.10
N ILE A 19 1.64 -6.30 -5.49
CA ILE A 19 0.19 -6.52 -5.31
C ILE A 19 -0.52 -6.71 -6.66
N GLU A 20 -0.21 -5.86 -7.65
CA GLU A 20 -0.76 -5.99 -9.00
C GLU A 20 -0.36 -7.31 -9.65
N SER A 21 0.90 -7.73 -9.48
CA SER A 21 1.40 -9.01 -9.99
C SER A 21 0.69 -10.20 -9.34
N PHE A 22 0.53 -10.18 -8.01
CA PHE A 22 -0.11 -11.26 -7.28
C PHE A 22 -1.60 -11.38 -7.59
N SER A 23 -2.28 -10.26 -7.84
CA SER A 23 -3.72 -10.19 -8.11
C SER A 23 -4.09 -10.23 -9.59
N LYS A 24 -3.10 -10.34 -10.48
CA LYS A 24 -3.30 -10.32 -11.93
C LYS A 24 -4.16 -11.51 -12.37
N GLY A 25 -5.22 -11.21 -13.12
CA GLY A 25 -6.14 -12.23 -13.65
C GLY A 25 -7.05 -12.89 -12.61
N LEU A 26 -6.96 -12.50 -11.34
CA LEU A 26 -7.87 -12.98 -10.30
C LEU A 26 -9.15 -12.14 -10.28
N ASP A 27 -10.27 -12.81 -10.02
CA ASP A 27 -11.49 -12.19 -9.51
C ASP A 27 -11.54 -12.30 -7.98
N MET A 28 -12.65 -11.82 -7.39
CA MET A 28 -12.82 -11.81 -5.94
C MET A 28 -12.85 -13.22 -5.34
N ASP A 29 -13.52 -14.16 -6.00
CA ASP A 29 -13.68 -15.52 -5.48
C ASP A 29 -12.37 -16.29 -5.55
N ALA A 30 -11.64 -16.19 -6.66
CA ALA A 30 -10.31 -16.78 -6.79
C ALA A 30 -9.33 -16.20 -5.76
N PHE A 31 -9.35 -14.89 -5.54
CA PHE A 31 -8.53 -14.26 -4.50
C PHE A 31 -8.92 -14.71 -3.09
N THR A 32 -10.22 -14.81 -2.79
CA THR A 32 -10.73 -15.22 -1.48
C THR A 32 -10.40 -16.68 -1.14
N ASN A 33 -10.18 -17.53 -2.16
CA ASN A 33 -9.80 -18.93 -1.97
C ASN A 33 -8.29 -19.18 -2.02
N ASP A 34 -7.45 -18.18 -2.34
CA ASP A 34 -6.00 -18.32 -2.38
C ASP A 34 -5.31 -17.62 -1.18
N ARG A 35 -5.08 -18.38 -0.12
CA ARG A 35 -4.42 -17.87 1.11
C ARG A 35 -3.00 -17.37 0.87
N LEU A 36 -2.26 -17.97 -0.08
CA LEU A 36 -0.89 -17.55 -0.36
C LEU A 36 -0.88 -16.15 -0.97
N LYS A 37 -1.77 -15.90 -1.95
CA LYS A 37 -1.93 -14.59 -2.57
C LYS A 37 -2.45 -13.55 -1.58
N GLN A 38 -3.41 -13.91 -0.73
CA GLN A 38 -3.89 -13.03 0.33
C GLN A 38 -2.75 -12.58 1.24
N ASN A 39 -1.96 -13.53 1.76
CA ASN A 39 -0.85 -13.22 2.66
C ASN A 39 0.22 -12.36 1.96
N ALA A 40 0.54 -12.66 0.70
CA ALA A 40 1.48 -11.87 -0.08
C ALA A 40 0.99 -10.41 -0.26
N VAL A 41 -0.29 -10.22 -0.59
CA VAL A 41 -0.87 -8.88 -0.74
C VAL A 41 -0.95 -8.14 0.59
N ILE A 42 -1.39 -8.80 1.68
CA ILE A 42 -1.44 -8.20 3.02
C ILE A 42 -0.05 -7.73 3.43
N ARG A 43 0.98 -8.54 3.20
CA ARG A 43 2.36 -8.15 3.50
C ARG A 43 2.80 -6.91 2.72
N SER A 44 2.53 -6.84 1.43
CA SER A 44 2.85 -5.66 0.63
C SER A 44 2.07 -4.42 1.11
N LEU A 45 0.82 -4.55 1.54
CA LEU A 45 0.03 -3.45 2.11
C LEU A 45 0.60 -2.96 3.45
N GLU A 46 1.10 -3.86 4.30
CA GLU A 46 1.81 -3.49 5.53
C GLU A 46 3.08 -2.67 5.23
N ILE A 47 3.87 -3.08 4.24
CA ILE A 47 5.09 -2.39 3.83
C ILE A 47 4.75 -0.97 3.35
N ILE A 48 3.69 -0.82 2.53
CA ILE A 48 3.23 0.50 2.07
C ILE A 48 2.91 1.40 3.27
N GLY A 49 2.13 0.92 4.24
CA GLY A 49 1.76 1.74 5.39
C GLY A 49 2.94 2.06 6.32
N GLU A 50 3.88 1.14 6.49
CA GLU A 50 5.11 1.38 7.24
C GLU A 50 5.99 2.43 6.54
N ALA A 51 6.17 2.33 5.22
CA ALA A 51 6.89 3.33 4.44
C ALA A 51 6.24 4.72 4.58
N VAL A 52 4.91 4.81 4.44
CA VAL A 52 4.17 6.07 4.62
C VAL A 52 4.38 6.69 6.01
N LYS A 53 4.37 5.88 7.07
CA LYS A 53 4.58 6.34 8.45
C LYS A 53 5.96 6.96 8.66
N ASN A 54 6.97 6.46 7.94
CA ASN A 54 8.34 6.93 8.06
C ASN A 54 8.66 8.15 7.16
N ILE A 55 7.78 8.49 6.21
CA ILE A 55 7.93 9.73 5.41
C ILE A 55 7.63 10.96 6.31
N PRO A 56 8.50 11.98 6.34
CA PRO A 56 8.26 13.20 7.12
C PRO A 56 6.96 13.91 6.74
N ASP A 57 6.28 14.49 7.72
CA ASP A 57 5.04 15.26 7.48
C ASP A 57 5.26 16.42 6.50
N SER A 58 6.41 17.09 6.59
CA SER A 58 6.79 18.17 5.67
C SER A 58 6.83 17.71 4.21
N PHE A 59 7.17 16.45 3.95
CA PHE A 59 7.13 15.86 2.61
C PHE A 59 5.71 15.47 2.22
N ARG A 60 4.97 14.79 3.10
CA ARG A 60 3.57 14.39 2.87
C ARG A 60 2.67 15.59 2.55
N ASN A 61 2.89 16.73 3.22
CA ASN A 61 2.16 17.97 3.00
C ASN A 61 2.37 18.59 1.60
N LYS A 62 3.45 18.25 0.89
CA LYS A 62 3.66 18.67 -0.51
C LYS A 62 2.75 17.91 -1.48
N TYR A 63 2.23 16.75 -1.07
CA TYR A 63 1.43 15.86 -1.90
C TYR A 63 0.10 15.50 -1.21
N PRO A 64 -0.79 16.48 -0.96
CA PRO A 64 -2.01 16.29 -0.16
C PRO A 64 -3.09 15.44 -0.86
N LYS A 65 -2.94 15.17 -2.17
CA LYS A 65 -3.84 14.29 -2.92
C LYS A 65 -3.68 12.82 -2.53
N ILE A 66 -2.56 12.45 -1.94
CA ILE A 66 -2.32 11.10 -1.46
C ILE A 66 -2.93 11.00 -0.06
N PRO A 67 -3.79 10.01 0.22
CA PRO A 67 -4.45 9.85 1.51
C PRO A 67 -3.52 9.24 2.56
N TRP A 68 -2.42 9.95 2.89
CA TRP A 68 -1.34 9.43 3.74
C TRP A 68 -1.82 8.88 5.09
N LYS A 69 -2.75 9.59 5.74
CA LYS A 69 -3.29 9.21 7.05
C LYS A 69 -4.06 7.89 6.96
N ASP A 70 -4.89 7.73 5.93
CA ASP A 70 -5.68 6.52 5.73
C ASP A 70 -4.78 5.33 5.42
N ILE A 71 -3.73 5.52 4.62
CA ILE A 71 -2.74 4.48 4.31
C ILE A 71 -2.00 4.03 5.58
N SER A 72 -1.51 4.96 6.40
CA SER A 72 -0.86 4.61 7.67
C SER A 72 -1.81 3.94 8.67
N GLY A 73 -3.05 4.42 8.76
CA GLY A 73 -4.06 3.86 9.66
C GLY A 73 -4.51 2.47 9.24
N PHE A 74 -4.57 2.19 7.93
CA PHE A 74 -4.89 0.86 7.43
C PHE A 74 -3.84 -0.18 7.83
N ARG A 75 -2.56 0.17 7.84
CA ARG A 75 -1.49 -0.71 8.36
C ARG A 75 -1.70 -1.06 9.82
N ASP A 76 -2.13 -0.11 10.65
CA ASP A 76 -2.37 -0.41 12.07
C ASP A 76 -3.50 -1.41 12.28
N ILE A 77 -4.52 -1.39 11.40
CA ILE A 77 -5.58 -2.41 11.37
C ILE A 77 -5.01 -3.76 10.93
N LEU A 78 -4.21 -3.80 9.86
CA LEU A 78 -3.61 -5.04 9.37
C LEU A 78 -2.71 -5.70 10.42
N SER A 79 -1.90 -4.92 11.15
CA SER A 79 -0.94 -5.47 12.11
C SER A 79 -1.55 -5.87 13.45
N HIS A 80 -2.57 -5.18 13.95
CA HIS A 80 -3.14 -5.43 15.29
C HIS A 80 -4.44 -6.22 15.26
N ALA A 81 -5.19 -6.18 14.15
CA ALA A 81 -6.49 -6.81 14.01
C ALA A 81 -6.49 -7.85 12.87
N TYR A 82 -5.37 -8.54 12.66
CA TYR A 82 -5.16 -9.48 11.54
C TYR A 82 -6.23 -10.59 11.49
N PHE A 83 -6.73 -11.02 12.65
CA PHE A 83 -7.82 -12.00 12.80
C PHE A 83 -9.18 -11.49 12.30
N SER A 84 -9.31 -10.19 12.06
CA SER A 84 -10.53 -9.51 11.60
C SER A 84 -10.38 -8.89 10.21
N ILE A 85 -9.31 -9.22 9.47
CA ILE A 85 -9.10 -8.68 8.13
C ILE A 85 -10.25 -9.12 7.22
N ASN A 86 -11.02 -8.13 6.77
CA ASN A 86 -12.06 -8.35 5.78
C ASN A 86 -11.41 -8.44 4.39
N ILE A 87 -11.30 -9.66 3.85
CA ILE A 87 -10.69 -9.93 2.55
C ILE A 87 -11.41 -9.19 1.42
N SER A 88 -12.73 -9.02 1.50
CA SER A 88 -13.50 -8.22 0.53
C SER A 88 -13.08 -6.75 0.54
N ARG A 89 -12.76 -6.18 1.72
CA ARG A 89 -12.21 -4.82 1.84
C ARG A 89 -10.82 -4.74 1.23
N VAL A 90 -9.95 -5.72 1.49
CA VAL A 90 -8.62 -5.82 0.86
C VAL A 90 -8.76 -5.84 -0.66
N TRP A 91 -9.68 -6.65 -1.19
CA TRP A 91 -9.94 -6.72 -2.63
C TRP A 91 -10.40 -5.38 -3.23
N ASN A 92 -11.27 -4.66 -2.52
CA ASN A 92 -11.70 -3.32 -2.93
C ASN A 92 -10.53 -2.33 -2.98
N ILE A 93 -9.64 -2.35 -1.99
CA ILE A 93 -8.43 -1.51 -1.99
C ILE A 93 -7.58 -1.80 -3.23
N ILE A 94 -7.37 -3.08 -3.56
CA ILE A 94 -6.59 -3.49 -4.73
C ILE A 94 -7.19 -2.94 -6.02
N LYS A 95 -8.51 -3.03 -6.19
CA LYS A 95 -9.17 -2.70 -7.47
C LYS A 95 -9.56 -1.23 -7.62
N LYS A 96 -9.80 -0.52 -6.52
CA LYS A 96 -10.34 0.85 -6.54
C LYS A 96 -9.33 1.89 -6.07
N ASP A 97 -8.65 1.64 -4.95
CA ASP A 97 -7.86 2.68 -4.28
C ASP A 97 -6.39 2.67 -4.76
N LEU A 98 -5.77 1.48 -4.85
CA LEU A 98 -4.37 1.35 -5.25
C LEU A 98 -4.02 1.97 -6.62
N PRO A 99 -4.85 1.84 -7.67
CA PRO A 99 -4.54 2.46 -8.96
C PRO A 99 -4.38 3.99 -8.87
N ASP A 100 -5.26 4.65 -8.12
CA ASP A 100 -5.22 6.10 -7.93
C ASP A 100 -4.06 6.51 -7.02
N ILE A 101 -3.83 5.78 -5.93
CA ILE A 101 -2.66 6.00 -5.06
C ILE A 101 -1.37 5.88 -5.86
N LYS A 102 -1.22 4.83 -6.68
CA LYS A 102 -0.04 4.63 -7.55
C LYS A 102 0.18 5.80 -8.48
N LYS A 103 -0.90 6.31 -9.09
CA LYS A 103 -0.85 7.44 -10.02
C LYS A 103 -0.35 8.70 -9.34
N GLU A 104 -0.81 8.99 -8.12
CA GLU A 104 -0.34 10.16 -7.38
C GLU A 104 1.10 9.98 -6.87
N ILE A 105 1.47 8.78 -6.37
CA ILE A 105 2.84 8.48 -5.94
C ILE A 105 3.84 8.66 -7.08
N LYS A 106 3.49 8.23 -8.30
CA LYS A 106 4.35 8.42 -9.49
C LYS A 106 4.59 9.88 -9.89
N LYS A 107 3.81 10.84 -9.38
CA LYS A 107 4.02 12.27 -9.63
C LYS A 107 5.03 12.90 -8.67
N ILE A 108 5.42 12.18 -7.63
CA ILE A 108 6.39 12.65 -6.66
C ILE A 108 7.73 12.81 -7.37
N LYS A 109 8.28 14.02 -7.31
CA LYS A 109 9.66 14.29 -7.72
C LYS A 109 10.54 14.03 -6.51
N ILE A 110 11.49 13.11 -6.68
CA ILE A 110 12.58 12.88 -5.75
C ILE A 110 13.74 13.66 -6.35
N ASP A 111 14.21 14.68 -5.64
CA ASP A 111 15.44 15.38 -6.02
C ASP A 111 16.60 14.43 -5.67
N GLU A 112 17.45 14.10 -6.65
CA GLU A 112 18.65 13.24 -6.47
C GLU A 112 19.71 13.87 -5.56
#